data_AF-A0AAD6UDF3-F1
#
_entry.id   AF-A0AAD6UDF3-F1
#
_cell.length_a   1.000
_cell.length_b   1.000
_cell.length_c   1.000
_cell.angle_alpha   90.00
_cell.angle_beta   90.00
_cell.angle_gamma   90.00
#
_symmetry.space_group_name_H-M   'P 1'
#
loop_
_entity.id
_entity.type
_entity.pdbx_description
1 polymer ?
#
loop_
_entity_poly.entity_id
_entity_poly.type
_entity_poly.pdbx_seq_one_letter_code
_entity_poly.pdbx_strand_id
1 'polypeptide(L)' 'MNKAIWSAWNKGDPRADNIFFGDFNTTGTGASGASRPSFATVLTAAQVTSYSISSAVGSEYASWVDAAYVV' A
#
# COMPACT_ATOMS: atom_id res chain seq x y z
N MET A 1 13.32 -14.19 1.21
CA MET A 1 12.39 -13.10 0.84
C MET A 1 13.06 -11.75 1.12
N ASN A 2 12.76 -10.74 0.30
CA ASN A 2 13.22 -9.38 0.54
C ASN A 2 12.46 -8.77 1.72
N LYS A 3 13.15 -8.49 2.83
CA LYS A 3 12.55 -7.88 4.02
C LYS A 3 12.22 -6.39 3.85
N ALA A 4 12.69 -5.77 2.77
CA ALA A 4 12.40 -4.36 2.52
C ALA A 4 10.96 -4.11 2.08
N ILE A 5 10.27 -5.15 1.59
CA ILE A 5 8.93 -5.12 0.94
C ILE A 5 8.96 -4.32 -0.37
N TRP A 6 9.49 -3.11 -0.34
CA TRP A 6 9.66 -2.20 -1.46
C TRP A 6 11.12 -2.14 -1.91
N SER A 7 11.32 -1.81 -3.18
CA SER A 7 12.64 -1.63 -3.77
C SER A 7 12.63 -0.42 -4.70
N ALA A 8 13.68 0.40 -4.63
CA ALA A 8 13.93 1.41 -5.65
C ALA A 8 14.20 0.72 -6.99
N TRP A 9 13.54 1.20 -8.05
CA TRP A 9 13.72 0.67 -9.40
C TRP A 9 15.12 0.96 -9.94
N ASN A 10 15.58 2.21 -9.82
CA ASN A 10 16.92 2.64 -10.22
C ASN A 10 17.66 3.17 -8.99
N LYS A 11 18.78 2.53 -8.60
CA LYS A 11 19.55 2.95 -7.42
C LYS A 11 20.40 4.20 -7.64
N GLY A 12 20.80 4.49 -8.88
CA GLY A 12 21.60 5.66 -9.23
C GLY A 12 20.77 6.93 -9.42
N ASP A 13 19.49 6.77 -9.74
CA ASP A 13 18.51 7.85 -9.86
C ASP A 13 17.13 7.36 -9.36
N PRO A 14 16.90 7.31 -8.03
CA PRO A 14 15.71 6.66 -7.45
C PRO A 14 14.38 7.36 -7.73
N ARG A 15 14.40 8.69 -7.95
CA ARG A 15 13.22 9.55 -8.18
C ARG A 15 12.02 9.23 -7.28
N ALA A 16 12.27 8.99 -5.99
CA ALA A 16 11.24 8.56 -5.04
C ALA A 16 10.59 9.70 -4.24
N ASP A 17 11.00 10.95 -4.48
CA ASP A 17 10.61 12.07 -3.61
C ASP A 17 9.17 12.56 -3.83
N ASN A 18 8.57 12.22 -4.98
CA ASN A 18 7.21 12.67 -5.37
C ASN A 18 6.22 11.50 -5.55
N ILE A 19 6.54 10.35 -4.98
CA ILE A 19 5.66 9.18 -5.01
C ILE A 19 5.29 8.78 -3.59
N PHE A 20 4.07 8.29 -3.43
CA PHE A 20 3.59 7.80 -2.15
C PHE A 20 3.48 6.29 -2.18
N PHE A 21 4.34 5.62 -1.41
CA PHE A 21 4.23 4.19 -1.13
C PHE A 21 3.77 4.00 0.31
N GLY A 22 2.51 3.61 0.49
CA GLY A 22 1.93 3.29 1.80
C GLY A 22 1.66 1.79 1.92
N ASP A 23 2.00 1.19 3.05
CA ASP A 23 1.46 -0.11 3.44
C ASP A 23 0.85 -0.08 4.84
N PHE A 24 -0.09 -1.00 5.07
CA PHE A 24 -0.80 -1.13 6.35
C PHE A 24 -0.95 -2.61 6.67
N ASN A 25 -0.70 -2.97 7.92
CA ASN A 25 -0.95 -4.30 8.47
C ASN A 25 -0.46 -5.47 7.59
N THR A 26 0.69 -5.32 6.94
CA THR A 26 1.28 -6.37 6.10
C THR A 26 1.80 -7.50 6.97
N THR A 27 1.28 -8.71 6.78
CA THR A 27 1.63 -9.91 7.57
C THR A 27 2.26 -11.01 6.70
N GLY A 28 2.70 -12.10 7.36
CA GLY A 28 3.33 -13.26 6.70
C GLY A 28 4.86 -13.28 6.84
N THR A 29 5.46 -14.43 6.53
CA THR A 29 6.91 -14.69 6.74
C THR A 29 7.83 -13.72 6.01
N GLY A 30 7.36 -13.12 4.89
CA GLY A 30 8.09 -12.09 4.15
C GLY A 30 8.05 -10.70 4.80
N ALA A 31 7.04 -10.43 5.62
CA ALA A 31 6.87 -9.17 6.35
C ALA A 31 7.42 -9.25 7.78
N SER A 32 7.62 -10.46 8.32
CA SER A 32 8.23 -10.67 9.63
C SER A 32 9.63 -10.03 9.71
N GLY A 33 9.77 -9.02 10.57
CA GLY A 33 11.02 -8.26 10.71
C GLY A 33 11.33 -7.38 9.49
N ALA A 34 10.31 -6.83 8.84
CA ALA A 34 10.45 -5.93 7.71
C ALA A 34 11.35 -4.71 8.03
N SER A 35 12.18 -4.34 7.07
CA SER A 35 13.08 -3.17 7.13
C SER A 35 12.81 -2.29 5.92
N ARG A 36 11.74 -1.51 6.00
CA ARG A 36 11.25 -0.68 4.90
C ARG A 36 12.23 0.43 4.55
N PRO A 37 12.39 0.80 3.27
CA PRO A 37 13.18 1.94 2.88
C PRO A 37 12.54 3.25 3.36
N SER A 38 13.33 4.31 3.47
CA SER A 38 12.89 5.61 4.01
C SER A 38 11.77 6.29 3.21
N PHE A 39 11.61 5.94 1.93
CA PHE A 39 10.55 6.46 1.07
C PHE A 39 9.19 5.76 1.29
N ALA A 40 9.16 4.63 2.00
CA ALA A 40 7.92 3.90 2.27
C ALA A 40 7.29 4.37 3.59
N THR A 41 5.97 4.50 3.60
CA THR A 41 5.18 4.92 4.74
C THR A 41 4.42 3.74 5.33
N VAL A 42 4.63 3.44 6.61
CA VAL A 42 3.73 2.54 7.35
C VAL A 42 2.55 3.35 7.82
N LEU A 43 1.39 3.08 7.24
CA LEU A 43 0.15 3.77 7.56
C LEU A 43 -0.37 3.35 8.94
N THR A 44 -1.08 4.26 9.59
CA THR A 44 -1.88 3.97 10.79
C THR A 44 -3.30 3.54 10.41
N ALA A 45 -4.01 2.94 11.36
CA ALA A 45 -5.42 2.60 11.19
C ALA A 45 -6.30 3.82 10.86
N ALA A 46 -5.93 5.01 11.36
CA ALA A 46 -6.63 6.25 11.03
C ALA A 46 -6.36 6.69 9.59
N GLN A 47 -5.11 6.62 9.12
CA GLN A 47 -4.74 7.04 7.77
C GLN A 47 -5.29 6.12 6.68
N VAL A 48 -5.38 4.80 6.92
CA VAL A 48 -5.92 3.84 5.93
C VAL A 48 -7.40 4.07 5.63
N THR A 49 -8.15 4.74 6.51
CA THR A 49 -9.57 5.08 6.25
C THR A 49 -9.78 5.92 4.98
N SER A 50 -8.76 6.66 4.55
CA SER A 50 -8.78 7.45 3.30
C SER A 50 -8.55 6.61 2.03
N TYR A 51 -8.19 5.33 2.17
CA TYR A 51 -7.90 4.40 1.07
C TYR A 51 -8.94 3.27 1.02
N SER A 52 -10.21 3.66 0.91
CA SER A 52 -11.36 2.75 0.71
C SER A 52 -11.61 2.46 -0.77
N ILE A 53 -12.44 1.45 -1.06
CA ILE A 53 -12.92 1.20 -2.43
C ILE A 53 -13.64 2.42 -3.00
N SER A 54 -14.48 3.11 -2.21
CA SER A 54 -15.19 4.31 -2.62
C SER A 54 -14.23 5.44 -3.03
N SER A 55 -13.13 5.62 -2.30
CA SER A 55 -12.12 6.63 -2.66
C SER A 55 -11.27 6.24 -3.88
N ALA A 56 -11.15 4.94 -4.17
CA ALA A 56 -10.35 4.46 -5.29
C ALA A 56 -11.11 4.47 -6.61
N VAL A 57 -12.39 4.08 -6.59
CA VAL A 57 -13.17 3.82 -7.82
C VAL A 57 -14.57 4.45 -7.83
N GLY A 58 -14.86 5.36 -6.88
CA GLY A 58 -16.13 6.07 -6.81
C GLY A 58 -17.13 5.45 -5.84
N SER A 59 -18.03 6.27 -5.28
CA SER A 59 -19.05 5.85 -4.30
C SER A 59 -20.11 4.90 -4.86
N GLU A 60 -20.29 4.93 -6.16
CA GLU A 60 -21.23 4.16 -6.95
C GLU A 60 -20.70 2.78 -7.35
N TYR A 61 -19.55 2.37 -6.80
CA TYR A 61 -18.90 1.10 -7.11
C TYR A 61 -19.84 -0.10 -7.00
N ALA A 62 -20.80 -0.07 -6.07
CA ALA A 62 -21.77 -1.14 -5.85
C ALA A 62 -22.69 -1.42 -7.07
N SER A 63 -22.72 -0.53 -8.07
CA SER A 63 -23.51 -0.73 -9.30
C SER A 63 -22.82 -1.63 -10.34
N TRP A 64 -21.50 -1.81 -10.25
CA TRP A 64 -20.71 -2.54 -11.24
C TRP A 64 -19.69 -3.51 -10.65
N VAL A 65 -19.37 -3.38 -9.36
CA VAL A 65 -18.58 -4.37 -8.61
C VAL A 65 -19.49 -5.49 -8.14
N ASP A 66 -19.06 -6.73 -8.33
CA ASP A 66 -19.74 -7.90 -7.77
C ASP A 66 -19.61 -7.91 -6.24
N ALA A 67 -20.72 -7.66 -5.55
CA ALA A 67 -20.78 -7.60 -4.09
C ALA A 67 -20.48 -8.95 -3.41
N ALA A 68 -20.58 -10.08 -4.12
CA ALA A 68 -20.21 -11.39 -3.56
C ALA A 68 -18.70 -11.50 -3.25
N TYR A 69 -17.89 -10.61 -3.82
CA TYR A 69 -16.43 -10.59 -3.67
C TYR A 69 -15.90 -9.33 -2.96
N VAL A 70 -16.77 -8.47 -2.45
CA VAL A 70 -16.40 -7.33 -1.58
C VAL A 70 -16.63 -7.75 -0.12
N VAL A 71 -15.54 -7.89 0.63
CA VAL A 71 -15.52 -8.31 2.04
C VAL A 71 -15.13 -7.16 2.96
#